data_AF-A0A701YWK8-F1
#
_entry.id   AF-A0A701YWK8-F1
#
_cell.length_a   1.000
_cell.length_b   1.000
_cell.length_c   1.000
_cell.angle_alpha   90.00
_cell.angle_beta   90.00
_cell.angle_gamma   90.00
#
_symmetry.space_group_name_H-M   'P 1'
#
loop_
_entity.id
_entity.type
_entity.pdbx_description
1 polymer ?
#
loop_
_entity_poly.entity_id
_entity_poly.type
_entity_poly.pdbx_seq_one_letter_code
_entity_poly.pdbx_strand_id
1 'polypeptide(L)'
;MKEYRTDFSADYTSYHDSVKYPHTFIFAMSFVWQYFRHDSSFHDNTYASSYWQSYDFNEPRFSFYSMEQQAAIIADYWLLNNFDLTEYGELSSNQEYERFKINVSMKIDLLDKYESLLRMHIQYMG
;
A
#
# COMPACT_ATOMS: atom_id res chain seq x y z
N MET A 1 -11.28 -2.36 18.63
CA MET A 1 -11.77 -3.74 18.48
C MET A 1 -10.76 -4.43 17.57
N LYS A 2 -10.14 -5.56 17.99
CA LYS A 2 -9.15 -6.25 17.13
C LYS A 2 -9.91 -7.08 16.09
N GLU A 3 -10.02 -6.57 14.87
CA GLU A 3 -10.66 -7.25 13.73
C GLU A 3 -9.72 -8.33 13.17
N TYR A 4 -9.54 -9.42 13.93
CA TYR A 4 -8.88 -10.62 13.39
C TYR A 4 -9.95 -11.53 12.78
N ARG A 5 -9.85 -11.81 11.48
CA ARG A 5 -10.69 -12.78 10.76
C ARG A 5 -9.90 -14.04 10.43
N THR A 6 -10.58 -15.19 10.40
CA THR A 6 -10.00 -16.48 10.04
C THR A 6 -9.72 -16.60 8.55
N ASP A 7 -10.48 -15.88 7.73
CA ASP A 7 -10.33 -15.81 6.28
C ASP A 7 -10.57 -14.37 5.82
N PHE A 8 -9.61 -13.83 5.06
CA PHE A 8 -9.64 -12.50 4.46
C PHE A 8 -9.98 -12.56 2.95
N SER A 9 -10.46 -13.69 2.44
CA SER A 9 -10.74 -13.90 1.01
C SER A 9 -12.23 -14.10 0.68
N ALA A 10 -13.09 -14.33 1.68
CA ALA A 10 -14.48 -14.75 1.44
C ALA A 10 -15.49 -14.25 2.49
N ASP A 11 -16.77 -14.51 2.21
CA ASP A 11 -17.93 -14.34 3.11
C ASP A 11 -18.22 -12.90 3.58
N TYR A 12 -17.99 -11.93 2.70
CA TYR A 12 -18.33 -10.54 2.95
C TYR A 12 -19.80 -10.25 2.65
N THR A 13 -20.47 -9.60 3.59
CA THR A 13 -21.88 -9.17 3.45
C THR A 13 -22.02 -7.83 2.73
N SER A 14 -20.94 -7.05 2.64
CA SER A 14 -20.87 -5.76 1.95
C SER A 14 -19.76 -5.79 0.91
N TYR A 15 -19.99 -5.17 -0.25
CA TYR A 15 -18.96 -5.00 -1.29
C TYR A 15 -17.74 -4.25 -0.74
N HIS A 16 -17.96 -3.14 -0.03
CA HIS A 16 -16.87 -2.37 0.57
C HIS A 16 -16.00 -3.21 1.53
N ASP A 17 -16.62 -4.07 2.35
CA ASP A 17 -15.90 -4.99 3.22
C ASP A 17 -15.07 -6.00 2.41
N SER A 18 -15.61 -6.47 1.28
CA SER A 18 -14.89 -7.38 0.36
C SER A 18 -13.65 -6.77 -0.30
N VAL A 19 -13.50 -5.44 -0.23
CA VAL A 19 -12.31 -4.72 -0.70
C VAL A 19 -11.39 -4.36 0.47
N LYS A 20 -11.97 -3.78 1.53
CA LYS A 20 -11.25 -3.28 2.71
C LYS A 20 -10.43 -4.35 3.43
N TYR A 21 -11.01 -5.53 3.66
CA TYR A 21 -10.34 -6.57 4.43
C TYR A 21 -9.16 -7.19 3.66
N PRO A 22 -9.28 -7.56 2.37
CA PRO A 22 -8.11 -7.94 1.58
C PRO A 22 -7.04 -6.84 1.46
N HIS A 23 -7.43 -5.57 1.32
CA HIS A 23 -6.47 -4.45 1.32
C HIS A 23 -5.67 -4.38 2.62
N THR A 24 -6.35 -4.48 3.76
CA THR A 24 -5.72 -4.54 5.09
C THR A 24 -4.82 -5.76 5.23
N PHE A 25 -5.23 -6.90 4.69
CA PHE A 25 -4.42 -8.13 4.71
C PHE A 25 -3.12 -7.95 3.92
N ILE A 26 -3.17 -7.33 2.74
CA ILE A 26 -1.99 -7.08 1.90
C ILE A 26 -1.06 -6.06 2.56
N PHE A 27 -1.60 -5.03 3.19
CA PHE A 27 -0.83 -4.11 4.02
C PHE A 27 -0.07 -4.87 5.12
N ALA A 28 -0.73 -5.75 5.87
CA ALA A 28 -0.10 -6.57 6.90
C ALA A 28 0.96 -7.53 6.33
N MET A 29 0.65 -8.21 5.21
CA MET A 29 1.58 -9.13 4.55
C MET A 29 2.81 -8.44 3.96
N SER A 30 2.73 -7.14 3.68
CA SER A 30 3.89 -6.36 3.23
C SER A 30 4.95 -6.27 4.33
N PHE A 31 4.56 -6.17 5.61
CA PHE A 31 5.52 -6.27 6.72
C PHE A 31 6.15 -7.66 6.84
N VAL A 32 5.39 -8.72 6.55
CA VAL A 32 5.93 -10.09 6.53
C VAL A 32 6.97 -10.22 5.40
N TRP A 33 6.68 -9.70 4.21
CA TRP A 33 7.63 -9.66 3.10
C TRP A 33 8.88 -8.84 3.45
N GLN A 34 8.71 -7.65 4.05
CA GLN A 34 9.82 -6.82 4.53
C GLN A 34 10.69 -7.59 5.54
N TYR A 35 10.09 -8.28 6.50
CA TYR A 35 10.81 -9.10 7.49
C TYR A 35 11.70 -10.16 6.84
N PHE A 36 11.18 -10.93 5.88
CA PHE A 36 11.96 -11.95 5.17
C PHE A 36 13.05 -11.39 4.25
N ARG A 37 12.92 -10.13 3.82
CA ARG A 37 13.89 -9.46 2.95
C ARG A 37 15.05 -8.84 3.71
N HIS A 38 14.84 -8.47 4.97
CA HIS A 38 15.84 -7.83 5.81
C HIS A 38 16.45 -8.83 6.80
N ASP A 39 16.98 -9.94 6.28
CA ASP A 39 17.69 -10.93 7.08
C ASP A 39 19.04 -10.32 7.56
N SER A 40 19.16 -10.10 8.88
CA SER A 40 20.30 -9.64 9.69
C SER A 40 20.49 -8.14 10.06
N SER A 41 19.94 -7.15 9.36
CA SER A 41 20.11 -5.72 9.71
C SER A 41 18.92 -5.09 10.46
N PHE A 42 17.97 -5.90 10.92
CA PHE A 42 16.79 -5.49 11.72
C PHE A 42 17.14 -5.05 13.16
N HIS A 43 18.38 -4.59 13.35
CA HIS A 43 18.87 -3.95 14.56
C HIS A 43 19.16 -2.49 14.25
N ASP A 44 18.13 -1.71 13.95
CA ASP A 44 18.21 -0.34 14.42
C ASP A 44 16.86 0.07 15.00
N ASN A 45 16.93 0.56 16.23
CA ASN A 45 15.80 0.85 17.10
C ASN A 45 15.07 2.14 16.66
N THR A 46 14.95 2.37 15.35
CA THR A 46 14.21 3.47 14.73
C THR A 46 12.80 3.06 14.32
N TYR A 47 12.26 1.98 14.91
CA TYR A 47 10.82 1.71 14.94
C TYR A 47 10.09 2.73 15.82
N ALA A 48 9.93 3.94 15.30
CA ALA A 48 8.77 4.73 15.65
C ALA A 48 7.65 4.30 14.70
N SER A 49 6.83 3.34 15.14
CA SER A 49 5.55 3.10 14.48
C SER A 49 4.82 4.43 14.46
N SER A 50 4.78 5.04 13.29
CA SER A 50 4.05 6.27 13.09
C SER A 50 2.66 5.84 12.62
N TYR A 51 1.62 6.39 13.23
CA TYR A 51 0.24 6.19 12.78
C TYR A 51 0.02 6.71 11.33
N TRP A 52 1.05 7.32 10.74
CA TRP A 52 1.03 8.00 9.47
C TRP A 52 1.48 7.05 8.36
N GLN A 53 0.60 6.12 8.00
CA GLN A 53 0.69 5.34 6.75
C GLN A 53 0.52 6.21 5.49
N SER A 54 0.24 7.51 5.67
CA SER A 54 0.13 8.46 4.58
C SER A 54 1.45 8.73 3.87
N TYR A 55 1.38 8.87 2.55
CA TYR A 55 2.52 9.18 1.71
C TYR A 55 2.11 10.05 0.50
N ASP A 56 3.13 10.57 -0.18
CA ASP A 56 3.08 11.18 -1.49
C ASP A 56 4.13 10.53 -2.41
N PHE A 57 4.22 10.94 -3.68
CA PHE A 57 5.20 10.38 -4.63
C PHE A 57 6.49 11.20 -4.73
N ASN A 58 6.89 11.93 -3.69
CA ASN A 58 8.05 12.83 -3.74
C ASN A 58 9.38 12.13 -3.44
N GLU A 59 9.36 10.96 -2.80
CA GLU A 59 10.60 10.24 -2.52
C GLU A 59 11.17 9.60 -3.79
N PRO A 60 12.49 9.65 -4.00
CA PRO A 60 13.12 9.23 -5.25
C PRO A 60 13.11 7.71 -5.44
N ARG A 61 12.95 6.92 -4.36
CA ARG A 61 13.01 5.45 -4.38
C ARG A 61 12.11 4.85 -3.31
N PHE A 62 11.61 3.64 -3.58
CA PHE A 62 10.77 2.89 -2.65
C PHE A 62 11.39 2.72 -1.25
N SER A 63 12.71 2.51 -1.18
CA SER A 63 13.42 2.30 0.09
C SER A 63 13.58 3.56 0.94
N PHE A 64 13.19 4.74 0.46
CA PHE A 64 13.29 6.00 1.21
C PHE A 64 12.00 6.27 2.01
N TYR A 65 10.91 5.60 1.68
CA TYR A 65 9.69 5.58 2.47
C TYR A 65 9.87 4.78 3.76
N SER A 66 9.12 5.12 4.81
CA SER A 66 9.06 4.29 6.02
C SER A 66 8.50 2.89 5.70
N MET A 67 8.68 1.92 6.60
CA MET A 67 8.11 0.58 6.39
C MET A 67 6.58 0.60 6.26
N GLU A 68 5.89 1.43 7.06
CA GLU A 68 4.45 1.62 6.97
C GLU A 68 4.03 2.26 5.64
N GLN A 69 4.77 3.26 5.17
CA GLN A 69 4.51 3.88 3.87
C GLN A 69 4.77 2.91 2.71
N GLN A 70 5.85 2.13 2.78
CA GLN A 70 6.13 1.06 1.82
C GLN A 70 5.01 0.02 1.79
N ALA A 71 4.52 -0.41 2.96
CA ALA A 71 3.39 -1.33 3.06
C ALA A 71 2.10 -0.72 2.49
N ALA A 72 1.84 0.56 2.77
CA ALA A 72 0.70 1.30 2.23
C ALA A 72 0.77 1.42 0.69
N ILE A 73 1.94 1.75 0.13
CA ILE A 73 2.17 1.82 -1.32
C ILE A 73 1.87 0.48 -1.99
N ILE A 74 2.33 -0.64 -1.42
CA ILE A 74 2.07 -1.98 -1.96
C ILE A 74 0.57 -2.31 -1.92
N ALA A 75 -0.08 -2.06 -0.78
CA ALA A 75 -1.51 -2.32 -0.61
C ALA A 75 -2.38 -1.45 -1.53
N ASP A 76 -2.07 -0.17 -1.64
CA ASP A 76 -2.79 0.78 -2.47
C ASP A 76 -2.59 0.52 -3.97
N TYR A 77 -1.41 0.06 -4.38
CA TYR A 77 -1.19 -0.41 -5.75
C TYR A 77 -2.08 -1.60 -6.09
N TRP A 78 -2.15 -2.60 -5.20
CA TRP A 78 -3.07 -3.73 -5.38
C TRP A 78 -4.53 -3.26 -5.45
N LEU A 79 -4.94 -2.35 -4.56
CA LEU A 79 -6.29 -1.79 -4.54
C LEU A 79 -6.64 -1.09 -5.87
N LEU A 80 -5.76 -0.21 -6.35
CA LEU A 80 -5.96 0.50 -7.61
C LEU A 80 -5.99 -0.44 -8.82
N ASN A 81 -5.18 -1.50 -8.81
CA ASN A 81 -5.11 -2.45 -9.91
C ASN A 81 -6.35 -3.36 -10.00
N ASN A 82 -7.01 -3.65 -8.88
CA ASN A 82 -8.12 -4.60 -8.82
C ASN A 82 -9.51 -3.94 -8.74
N PHE A 83 -9.60 -2.68 -8.29
CA PHE A 83 -10.87 -2.00 -8.03
C PHE A 83 -10.96 -0.64 -8.74
N ASP A 84 -12.11 0.03 -8.61
CA ASP A 84 -12.34 1.34 -9.19
C ASP A 84 -11.75 2.47 -8.33
N LEU A 85 -11.84 3.70 -8.85
CA LEU A 85 -11.33 4.89 -8.14
C LEU A 85 -12.14 5.24 -6.90
N THR A 86 -13.38 4.76 -6.78
CA THR A 86 -14.22 5.01 -5.59
C THR A 86 -13.64 4.29 -4.39
N GLU A 87 -13.44 2.96 -4.51
CA GLU A 87 -12.85 2.16 -3.43
C GLU A 87 -11.42 2.60 -3.12
N TYR A 88 -10.64 2.93 -4.17
CA TYR A 88 -9.31 3.49 -3.98
C TYR A 88 -9.34 4.79 -3.17
N GLY A 89 -10.25 5.71 -3.49
CA GLY A 89 -10.36 6.98 -2.79
C GLY A 89 -10.77 6.87 -1.32
N GLU A 90 -11.56 5.86 -0.98
CA GLU A 90 -12.02 5.65 0.40
C GLU A 90 -10.95 4.98 1.29
N LEU A 91 -10.12 4.11 0.72
CA LEU A 91 -9.23 3.23 1.48
C LEU A 91 -7.74 3.56 1.35
N SER A 92 -7.33 4.27 0.29
CA SER A 92 -5.92 4.58 0.04
C SER A 92 -5.34 5.53 1.10
N SER A 93 -4.08 5.33 1.43
CA SER A 93 -3.31 6.25 2.28
C SER A 93 -2.63 7.38 1.49
N ASN A 94 -2.80 7.41 0.16
CA ASN A 94 -2.19 8.39 -0.72
C ASN A 94 -2.85 9.76 -0.57
N GLN A 95 -2.13 10.72 0.03
CA GLN A 95 -2.65 12.07 0.29
C GLN A 95 -2.79 12.93 -0.98
N GLU A 96 -2.17 12.53 -2.09
CA GLU A 96 -2.34 13.26 -3.35
C GLU A 96 -3.72 13.04 -3.96
N TYR A 97 -4.41 11.93 -3.63
CA TYR A 97 -5.73 11.62 -4.18
C TYR A 97 -6.74 12.76 -3.93
N GLU A 98 -6.74 13.36 -2.74
CA GLU A 98 -7.61 14.48 -2.38
C GLU A 98 -7.40 15.72 -3.25
N ARG A 99 -6.20 15.88 -3.84
CA ARG A 99 -5.88 17.00 -4.75
C ARG A 99 -6.32 16.74 -6.19
N PHE A 100 -6.51 15.48 -6.56
CA PHE A 100 -6.82 15.04 -7.90
C PHE A 100 -8.30 14.61 -7.99
N LYS A 101 -9.22 15.58 -8.07
CA LYS A 101 -10.64 15.28 -8.32
C LYS A 101 -10.87 14.81 -9.77
N ILE A 102 -11.08 13.50 -9.91
CA ILE A 102 -11.86 12.74 -10.92
C ILE A 102 -11.52 13.02 -12.40
N ASN A 103 -10.68 12.16 -13.00
CA ASN A 103 -10.66 11.85 -14.44
C ASN A 103 -10.11 10.42 -14.66
N VAL A 104 -10.59 9.69 -15.67
CA VAL A 104 -10.09 8.36 -16.08
C VAL A 104 -8.57 8.36 -16.33
N SER A 105 -8.01 9.47 -16.83
CA SER A 105 -6.55 9.62 -17.00
C SER A 105 -5.78 9.40 -15.70
N MET A 106 -6.38 9.75 -14.56
CA MET A 106 -5.77 9.65 -13.24
C MET A 106 -5.48 8.21 -12.81
N LYS A 107 -6.34 7.24 -13.15
CA LYS A 107 -6.09 5.83 -12.80
C LYS A 107 -4.82 5.33 -13.50
N ILE A 108 -4.68 5.65 -14.78
CA ILE A 108 -3.51 5.29 -15.59
C ILE A 108 -2.27 5.99 -15.05
N ASP A 109 -2.34 7.31 -14.83
CA ASP A 109 -1.21 8.09 -14.31
C ASP A 109 -0.75 7.59 -12.92
N LEU A 110 -1.68 7.22 -12.04
CA LEU A 110 -1.36 6.65 -10.73
C LEU A 110 -0.74 5.26 -10.86
N LEU A 111 -1.29 4.38 -11.70
CA LEU A 111 -0.71 3.07 -11.96
C LEU A 111 0.72 3.19 -12.49
N ASP A 112 0.97 4.11 -13.42
CA ASP A 112 2.31 4.37 -13.95
C ASP A 112 3.27 4.84 -12.84
N LYS A 113 2.83 5.70 -11.92
CA LYS A 113 3.63 6.11 -10.76
C LYS A 113 3.97 4.93 -9.85
N TYR A 114 2.99 4.11 -9.49
CA TYR A 114 3.21 2.92 -8.67
C TYR A 114 4.14 1.93 -9.35
N GLU A 115 3.90 1.61 -10.63
CA GLU A 115 4.71 0.70 -11.40
C GLU A 115 6.15 1.19 -11.52
N SER A 116 6.35 2.48 -11.81
CA SER A 116 7.69 3.08 -11.88
C SER A 116 8.43 2.91 -10.54
N LEU A 117 7.78 3.26 -9.43
CA LEU A 117 8.38 3.17 -8.10
C LEU A 117 8.73 1.73 -7.70
N LEU A 118 7.82 0.78 -7.93
CA LEU A 118 7.99 -0.63 -7.57
C LEU A 118 8.94 -1.38 -8.52
N ARG A 119 8.90 -1.10 -9.84
CA ARG A 119 9.83 -1.69 -10.81
C ARG A 119 11.26 -1.22 -10.57
N MET A 120 11.46 0.06 -10.28
CA MET A 120 12.79 0.57 -9.88
C MET A 120 13.30 -0.23 -8.67
N HIS A 121 12.47 -0.45 -7.65
CA HIS A 121 12.88 -1.26 -6.50
C HIS A 121 13.36 -2.65 -6.91
N ILE A 122 12.57 -3.38 -7.72
CA ILE A 122 12.90 -4.74 -8.18
C ILE A 122 14.19 -4.78 -9.02
N GLN A 123 14.44 -3.78 -9.87
CA GLN A 123 15.62 -3.74 -10.74
C GLN A 123 16.92 -3.44 -10.00
N TYR A 124 16.87 -2.61 -8.96
CA TYR A 124 18.03 -2.29 -8.12
C TYR A 124 18.30 -3.36 -7.03
N MET A 125 17.56 -4.47 -7.05
CA MET A 125 17.70 -5.61 -6.14
C MET A 125 18.49 -6.79 -6.73
N GLY A 126 18.89 -6.72 -8.01
CA GLY A 126 19.84 -7.65 -8.64
C GLY A 126 21.24 -7.09 -8.63
#